data_AF-A0A4Z0F7G3-F1
#
_entry.id   AF-A0A4Z0F7G3-F1
#
_cell.length_a   1.000
_cell.length_b   1.000
_cell.length_c   1.000
_cell.angle_alpha   90.00
_cell.angle_beta   90.00
_cell.angle_gamma   90.00
#
_symmetry.space_group_name_H-M   'P 1'
#
loop_
_entity.id
_entity.type
_entity.pdbx_description
1 polymer ?
#
loop_
_entity_poly.entity_id
_entity_poly.type
_entity_poly.pdbx_seq_one_letter_code
_entity_poly.pdbx_strand_id
1 'polypeptide(L)'
;MKLPESVLTKKQSKTFTKKIEYLGKPSYMVCTVRYDDECGNGHNSFAITADIYWDVKGVYRNFIAGGCLHDEIYKYFPNLRKYIKWHLVSSDGPMHYVANSLYHARTVSHSGYKVGEPVKFDTFLKFKGIPFTFGEKKQGFFNYLDSVEDFSSVKVEEIPYDGSRDYDHDPNYSLTGFIPENSKNKWYTAPYMRKNNAEEFLEALQNFKYEYVKVPYKWCEAVEPDLEAARECAVWPDAELEDFTEEKLLARLPSLMEEFKADIEELGFVF
;
A
#
# COMPACT_ATOMS: atom_id res chain seq x y z
N MET A 1 20.39 20.52 1.19
CA MET A 1 20.92 19.80 2.37
C MET A 1 22.00 18.85 1.89
N LYS A 2 23.18 18.81 2.51
CA LYS A 2 24.28 17.90 2.10
C LYS A 2 24.37 16.74 3.10
N LEU A 3 24.27 15.51 2.60
CA LEU A 3 24.46 14.28 3.37
C LEU A 3 25.92 13.78 3.22
N PRO A 4 26.43 12.93 4.12
CA PRO A 4 27.71 12.28 3.93
C PRO A 4 27.74 11.48 2.61
N GLU A 5 28.87 11.53 1.91
CA GLU A 5 29.06 10.80 0.66
C GLU A 5 29.28 9.31 0.96
N SER A 6 28.53 8.44 0.26
CA SER A 6 28.59 6.98 0.37
C SER A 6 29.26 6.37 -0.86
N VAL A 7 30.12 5.37 -0.65
CA VAL A 7 30.72 4.58 -1.73
C VAL A 7 29.82 3.41 -2.06
N LEU A 8 29.17 3.47 -3.23
CA LEU A 8 28.28 2.41 -3.70
C LEU A 8 29.02 1.06 -3.76
N THR A 9 28.55 0.10 -2.98
CA THR A 9 29.19 -1.21 -2.81
C THR A 9 28.20 -2.30 -3.16
N LYS A 10 28.51 -3.14 -4.16
CA LYS A 10 27.55 -4.13 -4.67
C LYS A 10 27.17 -5.19 -3.65
N LYS A 11 28.12 -5.59 -2.78
CA LYS A 11 27.92 -6.64 -1.78
C LYS A 11 28.86 -6.43 -0.60
N GLN A 12 28.28 -6.31 0.59
CA GLN A 12 29.01 -6.08 1.83
C GLN A 12 28.16 -6.59 2.99
N SER A 13 28.62 -7.65 3.64
CA SER A 13 27.90 -8.25 4.76
C SER A 13 28.82 -8.96 5.75
N LYS A 14 28.32 -9.13 6.98
CA LYS A 14 28.92 -9.93 8.05
C LYS A 14 27.86 -10.86 8.62
N THR A 15 28.29 -12.07 8.98
CA THR A 15 27.42 -13.09 9.56
C THR A 15 27.93 -13.49 10.93
N PHE A 16 27.03 -13.56 11.90
CA PHE A 16 27.29 -13.95 13.28
C PHE A 16 26.42 -15.15 13.63
N THR A 17 27.03 -16.23 14.10
CA THR A 17 26.31 -17.47 14.45
C THR A 17 26.44 -17.76 15.93
N LYS A 18 25.33 -18.11 16.58
CA LYS A 18 25.32 -18.49 17.99
C LYS A 18 24.37 -19.65 18.25
N LYS A 19 24.78 -20.59 19.09
CA LYS A 19 23.86 -21.58 19.65
C LYS A 19 22.94 -20.91 20.66
N ILE A 20 21.65 -21.17 20.55
CA ILE A 20 20.61 -20.56 21.37
C ILE A 20 19.60 -21.61 21.81
N GLU A 21 18.73 -21.23 22.73
CA GLU A 21 17.49 -21.95 22.98
C GLU A 21 16.34 -21.16 22.37
N TYR A 22 15.52 -21.81 21.55
CA TYR A 22 14.34 -21.19 20.94
C TYR A 22 13.14 -22.12 21.13
N LEU A 23 12.04 -21.60 21.66
CA LEU A 23 10.83 -22.37 22.00
C LEU A 23 11.16 -23.64 22.84
N GLY A 24 12.06 -23.51 23.81
CA GLY A 24 12.46 -24.59 24.73
C GLY A 24 13.29 -25.71 24.09
N LYS A 25 13.87 -25.49 22.91
CA LYS A 25 14.67 -26.50 22.20
C LYS A 25 16.03 -25.95 21.77
N PRO A 26 17.07 -26.80 21.68
CA PRO A 26 18.36 -26.43 21.13
C PRO A 26 18.26 -25.98 19.67
N SER A 27 18.77 -24.78 19.42
CA SER A 27 18.75 -24.12 18.12
C SER A 27 20.07 -23.42 17.85
N TYR A 28 20.26 -22.96 16.62
CA TYR A 28 21.27 -21.95 16.32
C TYR A 28 20.63 -20.81 15.53
N MET A 29 21.16 -19.62 15.76
CA MET A 29 20.73 -18.38 15.13
C MET A 29 21.88 -17.84 14.28
N VAL A 30 21.55 -17.44 13.06
CA VAL A 30 22.45 -16.82 12.09
C VAL A 30 21.98 -15.40 11.89
N CYS A 31 22.70 -14.43 12.47
CA CYS A 31 22.43 -13.01 12.28
C CYS A 31 23.28 -12.49 11.12
N THR A 32 22.66 -11.77 10.19
CA THR A 32 23.32 -11.17 9.04
C THR A 32 23.17 -9.66 9.12
N VAL A 33 24.29 -8.95 9.04
CA VAL A 33 24.34 -7.48 8.93
C VAL A 33 24.90 -7.14 7.56
N ARG A 34 24.26 -6.25 6.82
CA ARG A 34 24.70 -5.80 5.49
C ARG A 34 24.56 -4.29 5.33
N TYR A 35 25.38 -3.73 4.45
CA TYR A 35 25.25 -2.36 3.95
C TYR A 35 25.73 -2.35 2.50
N ASP A 36 24.84 -2.52 1.54
CA ASP A 36 25.20 -2.69 0.12
C ASP A 36 24.03 -2.38 -0.81
N ASP A 37 24.31 -2.36 -2.12
CA ASP A 37 23.35 -2.23 -3.21
C ASP A 37 23.19 -3.55 -3.99
N GLU A 38 22.98 -4.66 -3.30
CA GLU A 38 22.78 -5.95 -4.00
C GLU A 38 21.54 -5.91 -4.90
N CYS A 39 20.50 -5.16 -4.52
CA CYS A 39 19.26 -4.99 -5.29
C CYS A 39 19.40 -4.10 -6.53
N GLY A 40 20.46 -3.30 -6.64
CA GLY A 40 20.73 -2.44 -7.80
C GLY A 40 19.80 -1.24 -7.90
N ASN A 41 19.40 -0.66 -6.76
CA ASN A 41 18.56 0.53 -6.71
C ASN A 41 19.37 1.84 -6.65
N GLY A 42 20.71 1.77 -6.66
CA GLY A 42 21.60 2.92 -6.78
C GLY A 42 22.06 3.52 -5.45
N HIS A 43 21.71 2.92 -4.31
CA HIS A 43 22.21 3.30 -2.99
C HIS A 43 22.49 2.08 -2.11
N ASN A 44 23.39 2.22 -1.15
CA ASN A 44 23.61 1.18 -0.15
C ASN A 44 22.47 1.17 0.87
N SER A 45 21.95 -0.01 1.21
CA SER A 45 20.91 -0.20 2.22
C SER A 45 21.42 -1.01 3.40
N PHE A 46 21.19 -0.54 4.62
CA PHE A 46 21.52 -1.28 5.83
C PHE A 46 20.39 -2.22 6.23
N ALA A 47 20.75 -3.47 6.49
CA ALA A 47 19.84 -4.43 7.10
C ALA A 47 20.55 -5.28 8.15
N ILE A 48 19.85 -5.54 9.25
CA ILE A 48 20.24 -6.47 10.29
C ILE A 48 19.09 -7.45 10.47
N THR A 49 19.31 -8.70 10.06
CA THR A 49 18.28 -9.74 10.07
C THR A 49 18.84 -10.99 10.74
N ALA A 50 17.98 -11.95 11.03
CA ALA A 50 18.43 -13.25 11.46
C ALA A 50 17.53 -14.37 10.99
N ASP A 51 18.12 -15.55 10.91
CA ASP A 51 17.44 -16.82 10.70
C ASP A 51 17.72 -17.75 11.88
N ILE A 52 16.70 -18.51 12.31
CA ILE A 52 16.81 -19.49 13.38
C ILE A 52 16.53 -20.88 12.82
N TYR A 53 17.38 -21.83 13.22
CA TYR A 53 17.29 -23.22 12.82
C TYR A 53 17.34 -24.16 14.03
N TRP A 54 16.71 -25.33 13.93
CA TRP A 54 16.90 -26.41 14.90
C TRP A 54 18.31 -26.98 14.83
N ASP A 55 18.93 -27.24 15.98
CA ASP A 55 20.22 -27.93 16.07
C ASP A 55 20.01 -29.46 16.01
N VAL A 56 19.52 -29.96 14.86
CA VAL A 56 19.33 -31.40 14.61
C VAL A 56 20.22 -31.89 13.47
N LYS A 57 20.91 -33.02 13.70
CA LYS A 57 21.82 -33.63 12.71
C LYS A 57 21.04 -34.19 11.51
N GLY A 58 21.54 -33.90 10.29
CA GLY A 58 21.15 -34.63 9.06
C GLY A 58 19.89 -34.15 8.34
N VAL A 59 19.27 -33.04 8.75
CA VAL A 59 18.03 -32.53 8.12
C VAL A 59 18.30 -31.19 7.45
N TYR A 60 18.08 -31.13 6.13
CA TYR A 60 18.32 -29.96 5.28
C TYR A 60 17.22 -28.87 5.41
N ARG A 61 16.19 -29.07 6.24
CA ARG A 61 15.00 -28.19 6.37
C ARG A 61 14.68 -27.83 7.83
N ASN A 62 15.69 -27.38 8.57
CA ASN A 62 15.55 -27.03 9.98
C ASN A 62 15.17 -25.57 10.26
N PHE A 63 14.82 -24.81 9.22
CA PHE A 63 14.42 -23.40 9.35
C PHE A 63 13.16 -23.27 10.21
N ILE A 64 13.15 -22.30 11.12
CA ILE A 64 12.05 -22.06 12.06
C ILE A 64 11.43 -20.68 11.84
N ALA A 65 12.28 -19.66 11.81
CA ALA A 65 11.90 -18.26 11.74
C ALA A 65 13.03 -17.49 11.07
N GLY A 66 12.69 -16.38 10.41
CA GLY A 66 13.66 -15.55 9.71
C GLY A 66 13.15 -14.15 9.42
N GLY A 67 14.05 -13.24 9.12
CA GLY A 67 13.75 -11.84 8.79
C GLY A 67 14.09 -10.88 9.93
N CYS A 68 13.16 -9.98 10.26
CA CYS A 68 13.30 -8.95 11.30
C CYS A 68 13.07 -9.57 12.70
N LEU A 69 14.08 -10.27 13.22
CA LEU A 69 14.06 -10.89 14.56
C LEU A 69 14.81 -10.02 15.58
N HIS A 70 14.42 -8.75 15.69
CA HIS A 70 15.14 -7.76 16.50
C HIS A 70 15.20 -8.14 17.99
N ASP A 71 14.13 -8.71 18.56
CA ASP A 71 14.12 -9.14 19.97
C ASP A 71 15.12 -10.27 20.24
N GLU A 72 15.20 -11.25 19.34
CA GLU A 72 16.16 -12.34 19.44
C GLU A 72 17.59 -11.86 19.22
N ILE A 73 17.81 -10.94 18.26
CA ILE A 73 19.12 -10.33 18.02
C ILE A 73 19.54 -9.55 19.27
N TYR A 74 18.61 -8.79 19.85
CA TYR A 74 18.83 -8.06 21.09
C TYR A 74 19.21 -9.03 22.22
N LYS A 75 18.49 -10.14 22.38
CA LYS A 75 18.77 -11.14 23.42
C LYS A 75 20.14 -11.82 23.24
N TYR A 76 20.46 -12.27 22.03
CA TYR A 76 21.58 -13.21 21.80
C TYR A 76 22.86 -12.56 21.28
N PHE A 77 22.78 -11.40 20.62
CA PHE A 77 23.92 -10.65 20.08
C PHE A 77 23.97 -9.23 20.68
N PRO A 78 24.34 -9.10 21.98
CA PRO A 78 24.32 -7.81 22.67
C PRO A 78 25.20 -6.74 22.01
N ASN A 79 26.29 -7.14 21.35
CA ASN A 79 27.17 -6.27 20.59
C ASN A 79 26.52 -5.67 19.33
N LEU A 80 25.39 -6.21 18.87
CA LEU A 80 24.67 -5.72 17.70
C LEU A 80 23.47 -4.83 18.04
N ARG A 81 23.04 -4.78 19.31
CA ARG A 81 21.84 -4.06 19.77
C ARG A 81 21.76 -2.62 19.29
N LYS A 82 22.87 -1.89 19.40
CA LYS A 82 22.92 -0.47 19.06
C LYS A 82 22.69 -0.19 17.58
N TYR A 83 22.87 -1.18 16.70
CA TYR A 83 22.69 -1.04 15.26
C TYR A 83 21.28 -1.41 14.79
N ILE A 84 20.43 -1.97 15.66
CA ILE A 84 19.05 -2.34 15.32
C ILE A 84 18.24 -1.13 14.84
N LYS A 85 18.45 0.04 15.47
CA LYS A 85 17.81 1.31 15.09
C LYS A 85 18.08 1.74 13.63
N TRP A 86 19.11 1.19 12.99
CA TRP A 86 19.47 1.51 11.61
C TRP A 86 18.87 0.57 10.58
N HIS A 87 18.13 -0.47 11.00
CA HIS A 87 17.48 -1.37 10.07
C HIS A 87 16.59 -0.57 9.09
N LEU A 88 16.78 -0.78 7.78
CA LEU A 88 16.09 -0.04 6.71
C LEU A 88 16.53 1.42 6.55
N VAL A 89 17.73 1.78 6.99
CA VAL A 89 18.38 3.05 6.65
C VAL A 89 19.30 2.84 5.45
N SER A 90 19.19 3.69 4.42
CA SER A 90 20.09 3.71 3.27
C SER A 90 21.06 4.89 3.34
N SER A 91 21.98 4.99 2.38
CA SER A 91 22.83 6.17 2.23
C SER A 91 22.06 7.50 2.05
N ASP A 92 20.77 7.42 1.72
CA ASP A 92 19.90 8.59 1.49
C ASP A 92 19.11 8.99 2.75
N GLY A 93 19.08 8.12 3.78
CA GLY A 93 18.26 8.31 4.98
C GLY A 93 17.45 7.08 5.38
N PRO A 94 16.70 7.17 6.49
CA PRO A 94 15.71 6.15 6.85
C PRO A 94 14.68 5.92 5.74
N MET A 95 14.22 4.68 5.57
CA MET A 95 13.22 4.32 4.57
C MET A 95 11.96 5.18 4.71
N HIS A 96 11.65 5.95 3.65
CA HIS A 96 10.55 6.92 3.63
C HIS A 96 10.56 7.88 4.84
N TYR A 97 11.73 8.29 5.30
CA TYR A 97 11.98 9.05 6.54
C TYR A 97 10.87 10.05 6.90
N VAL A 98 10.64 11.07 6.07
CA VAL A 98 9.61 12.08 6.35
C VAL A 98 8.21 11.49 6.27
N ALA A 99 7.89 10.74 5.21
CA ALA A 99 6.56 10.23 4.96
C ALA A 99 6.09 9.25 6.05
N ASN A 100 6.93 8.29 6.45
CA ASN A 100 6.59 7.32 7.49
C ASN A 100 6.50 7.98 8.87
N SER A 101 7.46 8.85 9.21
CA SER A 101 7.44 9.55 10.51
C SER A 101 6.16 10.39 10.68
N LEU A 102 5.77 11.14 9.64
CA LEU A 102 4.53 11.92 9.65
C LEU A 102 3.27 11.05 9.57
N TYR A 103 3.32 9.90 8.88
CA TYR A 103 2.20 8.96 8.79
C TYR A 103 1.85 8.39 10.17
N HIS A 104 2.84 7.97 10.94
CA HIS A 104 2.61 7.41 12.27
C HIS A 104 2.27 8.50 13.30
N ALA A 105 2.86 9.69 13.18
CA ALA A 105 2.54 10.84 14.04
C ALA A 105 1.22 11.55 13.71
N ARG A 106 0.48 11.13 12.68
CA ARG A 106 -0.74 11.85 12.27
C ARG A 106 -1.85 11.73 13.32
N THR A 107 -2.64 12.79 13.40
CA THR A 107 -3.86 12.85 14.24
C THR A 107 -5.15 12.66 13.44
N VAL A 108 -5.02 12.39 12.14
CA VAL A 108 -6.14 12.26 11.20
C VAL A 108 -5.98 11.03 10.30
N SER A 109 -7.08 10.39 9.95
CA SER A 109 -7.08 9.18 9.13
C SER A 109 -6.63 9.38 7.68
N HIS A 110 -6.73 10.61 7.14
CA HIS A 110 -6.33 10.95 5.78
C HIS A 110 -5.59 12.28 5.77
N SER A 111 -4.34 12.27 5.32
CA SER A 111 -3.49 13.46 5.26
C SER A 111 -4.10 14.57 4.40
N GLY A 112 -3.98 15.81 4.86
CA GLY A 112 -4.49 17.00 4.15
C GLY A 112 -5.97 17.33 4.39
N TYR A 113 -6.69 16.49 5.16
CA TYR A 113 -8.10 16.72 5.52
C TYR A 113 -8.24 17.04 7.00
N LYS A 114 -9.22 17.88 7.34
CA LYS A 114 -9.66 18.09 8.72
C LYS A 114 -10.62 16.97 9.14
N VAL A 115 -10.64 16.68 10.44
CA VAL A 115 -11.63 15.76 11.01
C VAL A 115 -13.04 16.22 10.63
N GLY A 116 -13.85 15.28 10.14
CA GLY A 116 -15.20 15.53 9.65
C GLY A 116 -15.29 15.97 8.19
N GLU A 117 -14.17 16.19 7.49
CA GLU A 117 -14.22 16.46 6.04
C GLU A 117 -14.43 15.16 5.23
N PRO A 118 -15.22 15.19 4.15
CA PRO A 118 -15.42 14.02 3.31
C PRO A 118 -14.16 13.67 2.52
N VAL A 119 -13.77 12.39 2.55
CA VAL A 119 -12.53 11.86 1.93
C VAL A 119 -12.78 10.90 0.77
N LYS A 120 -13.96 10.27 0.74
CA LYS A 120 -14.39 9.45 -0.40
C LYS A 120 -15.82 9.76 -0.79
N PHE A 121 -16.05 9.76 -2.09
CA PHE A 121 -17.31 10.08 -2.72
C PHE A 121 -17.69 8.97 -3.67
N ASP A 122 -18.96 8.61 -3.67
CA ASP A 122 -19.57 7.87 -4.76
C ASP A 122 -20.14 8.87 -5.76
N THR A 123 -20.10 8.50 -7.03
CA THR A 123 -20.74 9.26 -8.09
C THR A 123 -22.03 8.56 -8.47
N PHE A 124 -23.12 9.32 -8.49
CA PHE A 124 -24.42 8.83 -8.93
C PHE A 124 -24.96 9.69 -10.05
N LEU A 125 -25.77 9.09 -10.92
CA LEU A 125 -26.58 9.78 -11.90
C LEU A 125 -27.89 10.24 -11.26
N LYS A 126 -28.29 11.48 -11.50
CA LYS A 126 -29.52 12.07 -11.00
C LYS A 126 -30.30 12.73 -12.14
N PHE A 127 -31.51 12.23 -12.40
CA PHE A 127 -32.42 12.87 -13.35
C PHE A 127 -33.13 14.06 -12.72
N LYS A 128 -33.27 15.14 -13.49
CA LYS A 128 -33.96 16.36 -13.06
C LYS A 128 -35.44 16.07 -12.82
N GLY A 129 -35.91 16.38 -11.61
CA GLY A 129 -37.29 16.15 -11.20
C GLY A 129 -37.55 14.75 -10.61
N ILE A 130 -36.56 13.86 -10.63
CA ILE A 130 -36.64 12.55 -10.00
C ILE A 130 -35.89 12.61 -8.66
N PRO A 131 -36.51 12.18 -7.53
CA PRO A 131 -35.93 12.39 -6.20
C PRO A 131 -34.80 11.41 -5.86
N PHE A 132 -34.66 10.31 -6.59
CA PHE A 132 -33.68 9.26 -6.33
C PHE A 132 -32.51 9.28 -7.33
N THR A 133 -31.40 8.70 -6.90
CA THR A 133 -30.13 8.63 -7.65
C THR A 133 -29.83 7.21 -8.09
N PHE A 134 -29.06 7.07 -9.17
CA PHE A 134 -28.71 5.79 -9.77
C PHE A 134 -27.20 5.60 -9.73
N GLY A 135 -26.75 4.51 -9.11
CA GLY A 135 -25.33 4.13 -9.15
C GLY A 135 -24.94 3.62 -10.54
N GLU A 136 -23.64 3.62 -10.82
CA GLU A 136 -23.11 3.04 -12.05
C GLU A 136 -23.41 1.53 -12.08
N LYS A 137 -24.18 1.08 -13.08
CA LYS A 137 -24.63 -0.32 -13.16
C LYS A 137 -23.48 -1.28 -13.46
N LYS A 138 -22.56 -0.85 -14.32
CA LYS A 138 -21.39 -1.60 -14.80
C LYS A 138 -20.26 -0.62 -15.07
N GLN A 139 -19.03 -1.05 -14.81
CA GLN A 139 -17.86 -0.22 -15.02
C GLN A 139 -17.83 0.37 -16.44
N GLY A 140 -17.69 1.70 -16.54
CA GLY A 140 -17.62 2.42 -17.81
C GLY A 140 -18.99 2.79 -18.38
N PHE A 141 -20.09 2.46 -17.70
CA PHE A 141 -21.43 2.84 -18.15
C PHE A 141 -21.61 4.36 -18.14
N PHE A 142 -21.11 5.08 -17.13
CA PHE A 142 -21.18 6.55 -17.14
C PHE A 142 -20.34 7.15 -18.27
N ASN A 143 -19.16 6.60 -18.57
CA ASN A 143 -18.37 7.03 -19.72
C ASN A 143 -19.12 6.81 -21.06
N TYR A 144 -19.89 5.72 -21.16
CA TYR A 144 -20.76 5.51 -22.31
C TYR A 144 -21.87 6.57 -22.39
N LEU A 145 -22.53 6.89 -21.29
CA LEU A 145 -23.55 7.94 -21.27
C LEU A 145 -22.97 9.29 -21.74
N ASP A 146 -21.76 9.62 -21.31
CA ASP A 146 -21.05 10.84 -21.72
C ASP A 146 -20.64 10.83 -23.20
N SER A 147 -20.51 9.65 -23.81
CA SER A 147 -20.18 9.49 -25.23
C SER A 147 -21.39 9.58 -26.16
N VAL A 148 -22.62 9.49 -25.62
CA VAL A 148 -23.85 9.54 -26.40
C VAL A 148 -24.36 10.98 -26.46
N GLU A 149 -24.27 11.60 -27.64
CA GLU A 149 -24.79 12.96 -27.86
C GLU A 149 -26.32 13.03 -27.86
N ASP A 150 -26.98 11.99 -28.40
CA ASP A 150 -28.43 11.90 -28.51
C ASP A 150 -28.92 10.47 -28.26
N PHE A 151 -29.77 10.30 -27.25
CA PHE A 151 -30.35 9.02 -26.87
C PHE A 151 -31.57 8.61 -27.73
N SER A 152 -32.04 9.46 -28.66
CA SER A 152 -33.21 9.17 -29.51
C SER A 152 -33.01 7.93 -30.40
N SER A 153 -31.77 7.65 -30.80
CA SER A 153 -31.40 6.52 -31.65
C SER A 153 -31.01 5.26 -30.86
N VAL A 154 -30.80 5.41 -29.55
CA VAL A 154 -30.40 4.32 -28.65
C VAL A 154 -31.59 3.39 -28.41
N LYS A 155 -31.33 2.07 -28.38
CA LYS A 155 -32.34 1.04 -28.12
C LYS A 155 -31.89 0.07 -27.05
N VAL A 156 -32.83 -0.69 -26.50
CA VAL A 156 -32.53 -1.85 -25.65
C VAL A 156 -32.20 -3.04 -26.54
N GLU A 157 -31.07 -3.69 -26.25
CA GLU A 157 -30.61 -4.91 -26.91
C GLU A 157 -30.64 -6.09 -25.93
N GLU A 158 -31.05 -7.26 -26.42
CA GLU A 158 -30.98 -8.51 -25.70
C GLU A 158 -29.61 -9.16 -25.90
N ILE A 159 -28.97 -9.53 -24.79
CA ILE A 159 -27.64 -10.12 -24.75
C ILE A 159 -27.81 -11.57 -24.27
N PRO A 160 -27.71 -12.56 -25.17
CA PRO A 160 -27.85 -13.97 -24.80
C PRO A 160 -26.62 -14.46 -24.02
N TYR A 161 -26.80 -15.50 -23.21
CA TYR A 161 -25.71 -16.13 -22.45
C TYR A 161 -24.70 -16.81 -23.37
N ASP A 162 -23.41 -16.55 -23.17
CA ASP A 162 -22.30 -17.02 -24.01
C ASP A 162 -21.40 -18.09 -23.36
N GLY A 163 -21.81 -18.68 -22.22
CA GLY A 163 -21.03 -19.68 -21.48
C GLY A 163 -21.22 -21.15 -21.88
N SER A 164 -20.32 -22.02 -21.43
CA SER A 164 -20.37 -23.47 -21.68
C SER A 164 -21.48 -24.15 -20.86
N ARG A 165 -22.29 -24.95 -21.55
CA ARG A 165 -23.59 -25.46 -21.12
C ARG A 165 -23.52 -26.45 -19.96
N ASP A 166 -24.19 -26.10 -18.86
CA ASP A 166 -24.83 -27.02 -17.91
C ASP A 166 -26.19 -26.46 -17.38
N TYR A 167 -26.49 -25.17 -17.61
CA TYR A 167 -27.72 -24.49 -17.19
C TYR A 167 -28.23 -23.52 -18.26
N ASP A 168 -29.56 -23.44 -18.42
CA ASP A 168 -30.23 -22.44 -19.24
C ASP A 168 -30.32 -21.12 -18.46
N HIS A 169 -29.53 -20.14 -18.87
CA HIS A 169 -29.56 -18.80 -18.29
C HIS A 169 -30.43 -17.86 -19.13
N ASP A 170 -31.28 -17.08 -18.47
CA ASP A 170 -32.02 -15.98 -19.10
C ASP A 170 -31.06 -14.95 -19.73
N PRO A 171 -31.47 -14.25 -20.80
CA PRO A 171 -30.69 -13.17 -21.36
C PRO A 171 -30.59 -11.98 -20.39
N ASN A 172 -29.49 -11.24 -20.51
CA ASN A 172 -29.38 -9.90 -19.93
C ASN A 172 -29.67 -8.85 -21.02
N TYR A 173 -29.77 -7.59 -20.63
CA TYR A 173 -30.14 -6.48 -21.50
C TYR A 173 -29.17 -5.31 -21.36
N SER A 174 -28.93 -4.62 -22.47
CA SER A 174 -28.03 -3.48 -22.57
C SER A 174 -28.64 -2.38 -23.44
N LEU A 175 -27.99 -1.21 -23.47
CA LEU A 175 -28.26 -0.17 -24.44
C LEU A 175 -27.30 -0.33 -25.64
N THR A 176 -27.81 -0.05 -26.84
CA THR A 176 -27.03 -0.08 -28.10
C THR A 176 -25.76 0.77 -27.95
N GLY A 177 -24.60 0.18 -28.24
CA GLY A 177 -23.31 0.87 -28.22
C GLY A 177 -22.59 0.88 -26.86
N PHE A 178 -23.22 0.42 -25.77
CA PHE A 178 -22.52 0.32 -24.48
C PHE A 178 -21.49 -0.83 -24.47
N ILE A 179 -21.90 -2.02 -24.90
CA ILE A 179 -21.02 -3.20 -24.93
C ILE A 179 -20.28 -3.22 -26.27
N PRO A 180 -18.93 -3.17 -26.28
CA PRO A 180 -18.17 -3.28 -27.52
C PRO A 180 -18.46 -4.59 -28.25
N GLU A 181 -18.53 -4.55 -29.59
CA GLU A 181 -18.86 -5.71 -30.41
C GLU A 181 -17.89 -6.89 -30.22
N ASN A 182 -16.62 -6.59 -29.92
CA ASN A 182 -15.57 -7.58 -29.68
C ASN A 182 -15.37 -7.93 -28.18
N SER A 183 -16.27 -7.49 -27.30
CA SER A 183 -16.14 -7.78 -25.87
C SER A 183 -16.28 -9.28 -25.62
N LYS A 184 -15.30 -9.85 -24.90
CA LYS A 184 -15.42 -11.18 -24.30
C LYS A 184 -16.40 -11.07 -23.12
N ASN A 185 -17.27 -12.06 -22.90
CA ASN A 185 -18.24 -12.08 -21.80
C ASN A 185 -19.30 -10.96 -21.88
N LYS A 186 -19.94 -10.81 -23.05
CA LYS A 186 -20.95 -9.75 -23.27
C LYS A 186 -22.09 -9.86 -22.26
N TRP A 187 -22.55 -11.08 -21.99
CA TRP A 187 -23.65 -11.33 -21.06
C TRP A 187 -23.35 -10.80 -19.65
N TYR A 188 -22.12 -10.97 -19.16
CA TYR A 188 -21.70 -10.48 -17.84
C TYR A 188 -21.53 -8.95 -17.78
N THR A 189 -21.31 -8.33 -18.94
CA THR A 189 -21.13 -6.88 -19.08
C THR A 189 -22.47 -6.14 -19.20
N ALA A 190 -23.54 -6.84 -19.58
CA ALA A 190 -24.87 -6.25 -19.70
C ALA A 190 -25.39 -5.69 -18.35
N PRO A 191 -25.84 -4.43 -18.29
CA PRO A 191 -26.17 -3.75 -17.03
C PRO A 191 -27.53 -4.14 -16.44
N TYR A 192 -28.42 -4.76 -17.20
CA TYR A 192 -29.78 -5.08 -16.75
C TYR A 192 -30.08 -6.57 -16.90
N MET A 193 -30.67 -7.18 -15.87
CA MET A 193 -31.14 -8.58 -15.92
C MET A 193 -32.58 -8.70 -16.43
N ARG A 194 -33.31 -7.59 -16.53
CA ARG A 194 -34.72 -7.54 -16.94
C ARG A 194 -34.91 -6.46 -17.99
N LYS A 195 -35.66 -6.79 -19.03
CA LYS A 195 -35.93 -5.90 -20.16
C LYS A 195 -36.59 -4.59 -19.72
N ASN A 196 -37.66 -4.67 -18.92
CA ASN A 196 -38.40 -3.50 -18.46
C ASN A 196 -37.49 -2.50 -17.73
N ASN A 197 -36.54 -2.98 -16.91
CA ASN A 197 -35.60 -2.09 -16.20
C ASN A 197 -34.67 -1.33 -17.16
N ALA A 198 -34.29 -1.95 -18.29
CA ALA A 198 -33.50 -1.30 -19.33
C ALA A 198 -34.35 -0.29 -20.13
N GLU A 199 -35.59 -0.65 -20.45
CA GLU A 199 -36.55 0.19 -21.18
C GLU A 199 -36.92 1.44 -20.37
N GLU A 200 -37.27 1.29 -19.09
CA GLU A 200 -37.57 2.42 -18.19
C GLU A 200 -36.37 3.36 -18.02
N PHE A 201 -35.15 2.81 -17.93
CA PHE A 201 -33.95 3.64 -17.81
C PHE A 201 -33.63 4.37 -19.10
N LEU A 202 -33.79 3.72 -20.26
CA LEU A 202 -33.63 4.36 -21.56
C LEU A 202 -34.67 5.47 -21.77
N GLU A 203 -35.94 5.22 -21.40
CA GLU A 203 -36.99 6.23 -21.42
C GLU A 203 -36.61 7.43 -20.55
N ALA A 204 -36.02 7.19 -19.36
CA ALA A 204 -35.53 8.26 -18.51
C ALA A 204 -34.41 9.08 -19.19
N LEU A 205 -33.44 8.43 -19.83
CA LEU A 205 -32.38 9.09 -20.60
C LEU A 205 -32.90 9.93 -21.77
N GLN A 206 -33.97 9.47 -22.43
CA GLN A 206 -34.56 10.15 -23.59
C GLN A 206 -35.44 11.36 -23.19
N ASN A 207 -36.05 11.32 -22.00
CA ASN A 207 -37.06 12.32 -21.61
C ASN A 207 -36.58 13.31 -20.54
N PHE A 208 -35.54 12.97 -19.77
CA PHE A 208 -35.08 13.79 -18.66
C PHE A 208 -33.62 14.20 -18.83
N LYS A 209 -33.33 15.46 -18.48
CA LYS A 209 -31.94 15.89 -18.27
C LYS A 209 -31.40 15.22 -17.01
N TYR A 210 -30.13 14.85 -17.02
CA TYR A 210 -29.45 14.30 -15.85
C TYR A 210 -28.15 15.05 -15.53
N GLU A 211 -27.65 14.84 -14.33
CA GLU A 211 -26.35 15.30 -13.86
C GLU A 211 -25.68 14.21 -13.02
N TYR A 212 -24.36 14.30 -12.87
CA TYR A 212 -23.62 13.49 -11.90
C TYR A 212 -23.53 14.22 -10.57
N VAL A 213 -23.98 13.55 -9.51
CA VAL A 213 -23.86 14.05 -8.14
C VAL A 213 -22.81 13.22 -7.39
N LYS A 214 -21.92 13.91 -6.68
CA LYS A 214 -20.95 13.28 -5.78
C LYS A 214 -21.52 13.26 -4.37
N VAL A 215 -21.68 12.07 -3.81
CA VAL A 215 -22.19 11.88 -2.45
C VAL A 215 -21.08 11.33 -1.59
N PRO A 216 -20.69 12.02 -0.50
CA PRO A 216 -19.68 11.49 0.40
C PRO A 216 -20.18 10.26 1.14
N TYR A 217 -19.35 9.24 1.28
CA TYR A 217 -19.64 8.03 2.07
C TYR A 217 -18.54 7.70 3.09
N LYS A 218 -17.40 8.39 3.04
CA LYS A 218 -16.34 8.28 4.05
C LYS A 218 -15.86 9.67 4.44
N TRP A 219 -15.65 9.86 5.73
CA TRP A 219 -15.17 11.10 6.33
C TRP A 219 -13.83 10.89 6.99
N CYS A 220 -13.07 11.96 7.12
CA CYS A 220 -11.81 11.96 7.85
C CYS A 220 -12.11 11.86 9.34
N GLU A 221 -11.61 10.81 9.97
CA GLU A 221 -11.72 10.58 11.40
C GLU A 221 -10.44 11.04 12.12
N ALA A 222 -10.58 11.40 13.39
CA ALA A 222 -9.43 11.54 14.28
C ALA A 222 -8.80 10.17 14.51
N VAL A 223 -7.48 10.13 14.61
CA VAL A 223 -6.71 8.92 14.87
C VAL A 223 -5.72 9.23 15.98
N GLU A 224 -5.56 8.28 16.91
CA GLU A 224 -4.51 8.34 17.92
C GLU A 224 -3.15 8.15 17.25
N PRO A 225 -2.20 9.10 17.41
CA PRO A 225 -0.86 8.96 16.86
C PRO A 225 -0.12 7.74 17.41
N ASP A 226 0.56 7.02 16.53
CA ASP A 226 1.49 5.96 16.90
C ASP A 226 2.89 6.56 17.08
N LEU A 227 3.12 7.19 18.23
CA LEU A 227 4.38 7.88 18.51
C LEU A 227 5.57 6.92 18.57
N GLU A 228 5.37 5.67 18.99
CA GLU A 228 6.43 4.67 19.04
C GLU A 228 6.95 4.38 17.62
N ALA A 229 6.05 4.03 16.70
CA ALA A 229 6.42 3.79 15.32
C ALA A 229 6.96 5.05 14.63
N ALA A 230 6.44 6.24 14.96
CA ALA A 230 6.97 7.50 14.44
C ALA A 230 8.42 7.74 14.88
N ARG A 231 8.72 7.51 16.17
CA ARG A 231 10.07 7.63 16.74
C ARG A 231 11.04 6.62 16.13
N GLU A 232 10.59 5.39 15.88
CA GLU A 232 11.39 4.37 15.21
C GLU A 232 11.71 4.76 13.75
N CYS A 233 10.71 5.20 12.99
CA CYS A 233 10.90 5.66 11.60
C CYS A 233 11.84 6.87 11.53
N ALA A 234 11.77 7.75 12.51
CA ALA A 234 12.61 8.94 12.59
C ALA A 234 14.00 8.69 13.20
N VAL A 235 14.22 7.50 13.78
CA VAL A 235 15.35 7.21 14.66
C VAL A 235 15.53 8.33 15.70
N TRP A 236 14.44 8.68 16.38
CA TRP A 236 14.36 9.83 17.29
C TRP A 236 13.54 9.45 18.54
N PRO A 237 14.16 8.73 19.51
CA PRO A 237 13.44 8.05 20.60
C PRO A 237 12.71 8.98 21.59
N ASP A 238 13.17 10.23 21.70
CA ASP A 238 12.68 11.25 22.62
C ASP A 238 11.84 12.34 21.94
N ALA A 239 11.50 12.18 20.65
CA ALA A 239 10.64 13.13 19.94
C ALA A 239 9.23 13.15 20.53
N GLU A 240 8.68 14.33 20.73
CA GLU A 240 7.25 14.50 21.05
C GLU A 240 6.44 14.74 19.77
N LEU A 241 5.11 14.74 19.88
CA LEU A 241 4.22 14.88 18.72
C LEU A 241 4.53 16.15 17.89
N GLU A 242 4.83 17.26 18.57
CA GLU A 242 5.15 18.55 17.97
C GLU A 242 6.51 18.57 17.25
N ASP A 243 7.33 17.53 17.43
CA ASP A 243 8.61 17.38 16.73
C ASP A 243 8.46 16.78 15.32
N PHE A 244 7.36 16.07 15.08
CA PHE A 244 7.06 15.46 13.78
C PHE A 244 6.51 16.48 12.79
N THR A 245 7.42 17.31 12.29
CA THR A 245 7.22 18.22 11.16
C THR A 245 8.26 17.93 10.09
N GLU A 246 7.91 18.12 8.81
CA GLU A 246 8.86 17.95 7.70
C GLU A 246 10.13 18.80 7.91
N GLU A 247 9.96 20.03 8.39
CA GLU A 247 11.05 20.98 8.63
C GLU A 247 12.04 20.47 9.69
N LYS A 248 11.55 20.02 10.86
CA LYS A 248 12.40 19.50 11.93
C LYS A 248 13.06 18.17 11.53
N LEU A 249 12.31 17.28 10.89
CA LEU A 249 12.83 16.00 10.41
C LEU A 249 13.98 16.22 9.42
N LEU A 250 13.75 17.04 8.39
CA LEU A 250 14.78 17.37 7.41
C LEU A 250 15.97 18.04 8.09
N ALA A 251 15.77 19.04 8.95
CA ALA A 251 16.86 19.73 9.65
C ALA A 251 17.78 18.78 10.43
N ARG A 252 17.24 17.70 10.99
CA ARG A 252 18.00 16.68 11.74
C ARG A 252 18.74 15.67 10.85
N LEU A 253 18.25 15.43 9.64
CA LEU A 253 18.73 14.34 8.77
C LEU A 253 20.26 14.33 8.57
N PRO A 254 20.97 15.45 8.35
CA PRO A 254 22.42 15.42 8.16
C PRO A 254 23.17 14.88 9.38
N SER A 255 22.81 15.33 10.58
CA SER A 255 23.45 14.85 11.82
C SER A 255 23.15 13.37 12.05
N LEU A 256 21.90 12.96 11.78
CA LEU A 256 21.51 11.55 11.87
C LEU A 256 22.33 10.67 10.92
N MET A 257 22.58 11.15 9.71
CA MET A 257 23.35 10.42 8.70
C MET A 257 24.85 10.36 9.01
N GLU A 258 25.41 11.37 9.68
CA GLU A 258 26.79 11.29 10.20
C GLU A 258 26.91 10.26 11.33
N GLU A 259 25.91 10.17 12.22
CA GLU A 259 25.87 9.12 13.25
C GLU A 259 25.76 7.72 12.63
N PHE A 260 24.87 7.57 11.64
CA PHE A 260 24.72 6.32 10.90
C PHE A 260 26.02 5.93 10.21
N LYS A 261 26.67 6.87 9.51
CA LYS A 261 27.99 6.64 8.89
C LYS A 261 29.01 6.14 9.90
N ALA A 262 29.14 6.79 11.05
CA ALA A 262 30.09 6.38 12.09
C ALA A 262 29.82 4.94 12.57
N ASP A 263 28.56 4.56 12.74
CA ASP A 263 28.16 3.21 13.13
C ASP A 263 28.43 2.17 12.02
N ILE A 264 28.25 2.52 10.74
CA ILE A 264 28.61 1.67 9.59
C ILE A 264 30.12 1.44 9.53
N GLU A 265 30.93 2.50 9.72
CA GLU A 265 32.39 2.42 9.74
C GLU A 265 32.89 1.61 10.96
N GLU A 266 32.24 1.74 12.13
CA GLU A 266 32.56 0.92 13.31
C GLU A 266 32.25 -0.56 13.09
N LEU A 267 31.19 -0.87 12.33
CA LEU A 267 30.92 -2.23 11.86
C LEU A 267 31.97 -2.74 10.87
N GLY A 268 32.96 -1.91 10.48
CA GLY A 268 34.03 -2.24 9.54
C GLY A 268 33.53 -2.35 8.11
N PHE A 269 32.47 -1.60 7.78
CA PHE A 269 31.95 -1.46 6.43
C PHE A 269 32.46 -0.17 5.79
N VAL A 270 32.54 -0.17 4.47
CA VAL A 270 32.72 1.06 3.70
C VAL A 270 31.38 1.78 3.65
N PHE A 271 31.34 3.03 4.12
CA PHE A 271 30.18 3.89 3.96
C PHE A 271 30.07 4.42 2.53
#